data_AF-A0A1X1N3G1-F1
#
_entry.id   AF-A0A1X1N3G1-F1
#
_cell.length_a   1.000
_cell.length_b   1.000
_cell.length_c   1.000
_cell.angle_alpha   90.00
_cell.angle_beta   90.00
_cell.angle_gamma   90.00
#
_symmetry.space_group_name_H-M   'P 1'
#
loop_
_entity.id
_entity.type
_entity.pdbx_description
1 polymer ?
#
loop_
_entity_poly.entity_id
_entity_poly.type
_entity_poly.pdbx_seq_one_letter_code
_entity_poly.pdbx_strand_id
1 'polypeptide(L)'
;MATPVSESTVGTADLETVRELAQQLRVDSVRSSTSAGSGHPTSSMSAADVLAVLVARHLRYDWDNPADPANDHLIFSKGHASPLIYSIFKAVGVVGDDELINGYRRFGERLQGHPTPVLPWVDVATGSLGQGLPDGVGVALAGKYLDKVPYRVWVICGDSEMAEGSVWEALDKASYYNLSNLIAIVDVNRLGQRGPTELG
;
A
#
# COMPACT_ATOMS: atom_id res chain seq x y z
N MET A 1 29.01 -6.30 -22.82
CA MET A 1 29.40 -6.09 -21.41
C MET A 1 28.47 -5.03 -20.86
N ALA A 2 27.56 -5.41 -19.97
CA ALA A 2 26.64 -4.46 -19.35
C ALA A 2 27.42 -3.67 -18.28
N THR A 3 27.40 -2.35 -18.41
CA THR A 3 27.92 -1.40 -17.42
C THR A 3 27.16 -1.60 -16.10
N PRO A 4 27.85 -1.65 -14.94
CA PRO A 4 27.15 -1.69 -13.67
C PRO A 4 26.44 -0.35 -13.47
N VAL A 5 25.13 -0.41 -13.25
CA VAL A 5 24.35 0.74 -12.78
C VAL A 5 24.93 1.09 -11.40
N SER A 6 25.52 2.27 -11.27
CA SER A 6 26.05 2.74 -10.01
C SER A 6 24.91 2.78 -9.00
N GLU A 7 25.07 2.10 -7.87
CA GLU A 7 24.29 2.31 -6.66
C GLU A 7 24.54 3.75 -6.20
N SER A 8 23.80 4.70 -6.77
CA SER A 8 23.62 5.99 -6.12
C SER A 8 22.86 5.69 -4.84
N THR A 9 23.54 5.89 -3.73
CA THR A 9 22.97 5.86 -2.39
C THR A 9 21.79 6.81 -2.37
N VAL A 10 20.58 6.26 -2.53
CA VAL A 10 19.34 6.93 -2.16
C VAL A 10 19.58 7.45 -0.75
N GLY A 11 19.57 8.77 -0.57
CA GLY A 11 19.70 9.37 0.75
C GLY A 11 18.50 8.93 1.56
N THR A 12 18.61 7.78 2.23
CA THR A 12 17.47 7.20 2.92
C THR A 12 17.18 8.07 4.12
N ALA A 13 15.94 8.52 4.26
CA ALA A 13 15.49 9.24 5.45
C ALA A 13 16.01 8.55 6.72
N ASP A 14 16.53 9.33 7.66
CA ASP A 14 17.00 8.78 8.93
C ASP A 14 15.82 8.20 9.73
N LEU A 15 16.14 7.39 10.73
CA LEU A 15 15.11 6.69 11.51
C LEU A 15 14.20 7.65 12.30
N GLU A 16 14.67 8.85 12.61
CA GLU A 16 13.87 9.85 13.31
C GLU A 16 12.82 10.43 12.36
N THR A 17 13.21 10.78 11.14
CA THR A 17 12.30 11.21 10.07
C THR A 17 11.26 10.13 9.76
N VAL A 18 11.68 8.86 9.70
CA VAL A 18 10.75 7.72 9.51
C VAL A 18 9.77 7.60 10.68
N ARG A 19 10.24 7.79 11.92
CA ARG A 19 9.41 7.77 13.12
C ARG A 19 8.38 8.90 13.12
N GLU A 20 8.78 10.10 12.72
CA GLU A 20 7.89 11.25 12.57
C GLU A 20 6.84 11.02 11.48
N LEU A 21 7.24 10.49 10.32
CA LEU A 21 6.33 10.10 9.25
C LEU A 21 5.31 9.07 9.78
N ALA A 22 5.75 8.02 10.46
CA ALA A 22 4.84 7.02 11.02
C ALA A 22 3.86 7.62 12.04
N GLN A 23 4.26 8.65 12.80
CA GLN A 23 3.35 9.38 13.70
C GLN A 23 2.33 10.20 12.92
N GLN A 24 2.75 10.93 11.88
CA GLN A 24 1.84 11.66 11.01
C GLN A 24 0.81 10.72 10.39
N LEU A 25 1.23 9.56 9.86
CA LEU A 25 0.34 8.61 9.21
C LEU A 25 -0.77 8.14 10.16
N ARG A 26 -0.44 7.93 11.44
CA ARG A 26 -1.41 7.58 12.49
C ARG A 26 -2.37 8.73 12.77
N VAL A 27 -1.83 9.93 12.99
CA VAL A 27 -2.62 11.12 13.30
C VAL A 27 -3.62 11.42 12.20
N ASP A 28 -3.18 11.39 10.94
CA ASP A 28 -4.04 11.70 9.80
C ASP A 28 -5.09 10.61 9.53
N SER A 29 -4.75 9.35 9.78
CA SER A 29 -5.71 8.24 9.73
C SER A 29 -6.84 8.41 10.75
N VAL A 30 -6.51 8.87 11.95
CA VAL A 30 -7.48 9.19 13.01
C VAL A 30 -8.30 10.41 12.63
N ARG A 31 -7.67 11.53 12.27
CA ARG A 31 -8.34 12.80 11.94
C ARG A 31 -9.34 12.65 10.78
N SER A 32 -8.92 12.03 9.68
CA SER A 32 -9.77 11.83 8.50
C SER A 32 -10.96 10.92 8.80
N SER A 33 -10.73 9.79 9.48
CA SER A 33 -11.81 8.88 9.89
C SER A 33 -12.79 9.54 10.86
N THR A 34 -12.30 10.33 11.81
CA THR A 34 -13.13 11.08 12.76
C THR A 34 -13.97 12.13 12.04
N SER A 35 -13.38 12.91 11.13
CA SER A 35 -14.11 13.91 10.34
C SER A 35 -15.22 13.26 9.52
N ALA A 36 -14.92 12.14 8.84
CA ALA A 36 -15.89 11.39 8.05
C ALA A 36 -17.00 10.72 8.89
N GLY A 37 -16.81 10.57 10.21
CA GLY A 37 -17.70 9.79 11.08
C GLY A 37 -17.67 8.28 10.80
N SER A 38 -16.72 7.80 10.01
CA SER A 38 -16.53 6.40 9.66
C SER A 38 -15.11 6.15 9.10
N GLY A 39 -14.60 4.93 9.21
CA GLY A 39 -13.26 4.57 8.75
C GLY A 39 -12.66 3.45 9.58
N HIS A 40 -11.41 3.09 9.28
CA HIS A 40 -10.67 2.03 9.98
C HIS A 40 -9.31 2.54 10.49
N PRO A 41 -9.30 3.48 11.46
CA PRO A 41 -8.06 4.08 11.93
C PRO A 41 -7.16 3.06 12.64
N THR A 42 -7.70 2.07 13.37
CA THR A 42 -6.90 1.03 14.03
C THR A 42 -6.17 0.15 13.02
N SER A 43 -6.84 -0.30 11.96
CA SER A 43 -6.22 -1.03 10.85
C SER A 43 -5.15 -0.21 10.11
N SER A 44 -5.27 1.12 10.14
CA SER A 44 -4.30 2.04 9.54
C SER A 44 -3.07 2.20 10.44
N MET A 45 -3.28 2.33 11.75
CA MET A 45 -2.19 2.55 12.71
C MET A 45 -1.27 1.33 12.89
N SER A 46 -1.77 0.10 12.71
CA SER A 46 -0.97 -1.12 12.86
C SER A 46 0.16 -1.23 11.84
N ALA A 47 -0.06 -0.74 10.62
CA ALA A 47 0.92 -0.83 9.54
C ALA A 47 1.75 0.45 9.34
N ALA A 48 1.54 1.50 10.14
CA ALA A 48 2.11 2.82 9.91
C ALA A 48 3.64 2.87 9.90
N ASP A 49 4.33 2.16 10.83
CA ASP A 49 5.81 2.17 10.85
C ASP A 49 6.39 1.47 9.62
N VAL A 50 5.80 0.33 9.23
CA VAL A 50 6.25 -0.44 8.07
C VAL A 50 6.04 0.36 6.78
N LEU A 51 4.90 1.04 6.66
CA LEU A 51 4.64 1.90 5.50
C LEU A 51 5.52 3.14 5.47
N ALA A 52 5.81 3.75 6.62
CA ALA A 52 6.76 4.86 6.70
C ALA A 52 8.16 4.43 6.22
N VAL A 53 8.65 3.26 6.66
CA VAL A 53 9.92 2.69 6.19
C VAL A 53 9.86 2.41 4.68
N LEU A 54 8.79 1.77 4.21
CA LEU A 54 8.62 1.44 2.79
C LEU A 54 8.68 2.71 1.94
N VAL A 55 7.84 3.69 2.22
CA VAL A 55 7.73 4.93 1.41
C VAL A 55 9.01 5.76 1.49
N ALA A 56 9.61 5.93 2.67
CA ALA A 56 10.73 6.84 2.84
C ALA A 56 12.09 6.25 2.42
N ARG A 57 12.20 4.91 2.29
CA ARG A 57 13.51 4.25 2.08
C ARG A 57 13.54 3.23 0.96
N HIS A 58 12.40 2.67 0.56
CA HIS A 58 12.39 1.52 -0.34
C HIS A 58 11.55 1.74 -1.59
N LEU A 59 10.37 2.34 -1.52
CA LEU A 59 9.47 2.51 -2.65
C LEU A 59 10.09 3.45 -3.69
N ARG A 60 10.18 2.98 -4.94
CA ARG A 60 10.66 3.78 -6.06
C ARG A 60 9.45 4.25 -6.85
N TYR A 61 9.06 5.50 -6.66
CA TYR A 61 7.84 6.02 -7.30
C TYR A 61 8.00 7.51 -7.61
N ASP A 62 7.74 7.89 -8.86
CA ASP A 62 7.57 9.28 -9.27
C ASP A 62 6.09 9.68 -9.07
N TRP A 63 5.83 10.41 -8.00
CA TRP A 63 4.48 10.83 -7.61
C TRP A 63 3.89 11.90 -8.55
N ASP A 64 4.74 12.65 -9.24
CA ASP A 64 4.35 13.65 -10.24
C ASP A 64 4.09 13.01 -11.61
N ASN A 65 4.69 11.82 -11.86
CA ASN A 65 4.46 11.02 -13.06
C ASN A 65 3.97 9.59 -12.72
N PRO A 66 2.72 9.42 -12.25
CA PRO A 66 2.19 8.11 -11.87
C PRO A 66 2.10 7.10 -13.02
N ALA A 67 2.15 7.56 -14.27
CA ALA A 67 2.12 6.71 -15.46
C ALA A 67 3.49 6.17 -15.88
N ASP A 68 4.58 6.49 -15.15
CA ASP A 68 5.91 5.94 -15.44
C ASP A 68 5.89 4.40 -15.29
N PRO A 69 6.16 3.64 -16.37
CA PRO A 69 6.18 2.17 -16.30
C PRO A 69 7.30 1.62 -15.40
N ALA A 70 8.29 2.43 -15.00
CA ALA A 70 9.36 2.04 -14.10
C ALA A 70 9.03 2.22 -12.60
N ASN A 71 7.87 2.79 -12.27
CA ASN A 71 7.42 2.92 -10.89
C ASN A 71 7.20 1.55 -10.25
N ASP A 72 7.60 1.42 -8.99
CA ASP A 72 7.15 0.32 -8.13
C ASP A 72 5.63 0.40 -7.97
N HIS A 73 4.95 -0.74 -7.88
CA HIS A 73 3.51 -0.80 -7.60
C HIS A 73 3.27 -0.98 -6.09
N LEU A 74 2.30 -0.26 -5.53
CA LEU A 74 1.91 -0.36 -4.12
C LEU A 74 0.42 -0.68 -4.01
N ILE A 75 0.12 -1.96 -3.82
CA ILE A 75 -1.24 -2.49 -3.74
C ILE A 75 -1.61 -2.73 -2.27
N PHE A 76 -2.66 -2.06 -1.81
CA PHE A 76 -3.22 -2.30 -0.49
C PHE A 76 -4.30 -3.36 -0.55
N SER A 77 -3.95 -4.64 -0.39
CA SER A 77 -4.93 -5.74 -0.34
C SER A 77 -5.90 -5.57 0.85
N LYS A 78 -5.39 -5.11 2.00
CA LYS A 78 -6.22 -4.62 3.12
C LYS A 78 -6.80 -3.22 2.86
N GLY A 79 -7.53 -3.04 1.76
CA GLY A 79 -8.00 -1.74 1.26
C GLY A 79 -8.90 -0.94 2.22
N HIS A 80 -9.46 -1.58 3.25
CA HIS A 80 -10.20 -0.89 4.31
C HIS A 80 -9.32 0.06 5.13
N ALA A 81 -7.98 -0.14 5.15
CA ALA A 81 -6.99 0.79 5.68
C ALA A 81 -6.72 1.98 4.73
N SER A 82 -7.71 2.40 3.95
CA SER A 82 -7.65 3.56 3.05
C SER A 82 -7.18 4.87 3.73
N PRO A 83 -7.49 5.16 5.01
CA PRO A 83 -6.91 6.35 5.66
C PRO A 83 -5.38 6.35 5.69
N LEU A 84 -4.74 5.18 5.82
CA LEU A 84 -3.28 5.06 5.76
C LEU A 84 -2.75 5.42 4.37
N ILE A 85 -3.39 4.89 3.31
CA ILE A 85 -3.02 5.17 1.92
C ILE A 85 -3.07 6.66 1.65
N TYR A 86 -4.17 7.32 2.05
CA TYR A 86 -4.36 8.74 1.78
C TYR A 86 -3.46 9.61 2.66
N SER A 87 -3.09 9.13 3.85
CA SER A 87 -2.08 9.78 4.69
C SER A 87 -0.69 9.73 4.05
N ILE A 88 -0.35 8.65 3.32
CA ILE A 88 0.86 8.58 2.49
C ILE A 88 0.78 9.59 1.35
N PHE A 89 -0.34 9.64 0.63
CA PHE A 89 -0.54 10.59 -0.46
C PHE A 89 -0.42 12.05 0.00
N LYS A 90 -0.88 12.34 1.23
CA LYS A 90 -0.63 13.64 1.85
C LYS A 90 0.85 13.86 2.16
N ALA A 91 1.53 12.87 2.74
CA ALA A 91 2.94 12.99 3.11
C ALA A 91 3.86 13.21 1.91
N VAL A 92 3.55 12.61 0.75
CA VAL A 92 4.29 12.78 -0.50
C VAL A 92 3.82 13.98 -1.34
N GLY A 93 2.85 14.75 -0.83
CA GLY A 93 2.45 16.05 -1.39
C GLY A 93 1.39 16.00 -2.50
N VAL A 94 0.82 14.84 -2.81
CA VAL A 94 -0.14 14.68 -3.90
C VAL A 94 -1.62 14.73 -3.48
N VAL A 95 -1.87 14.77 -2.16
CA VAL A 95 -3.19 15.05 -1.55
C VAL A 95 -3.02 16.17 -0.53
N GLY A 96 -3.93 17.15 -0.52
CA GLY A 96 -3.90 18.25 0.44
C GLY A 96 -4.47 17.87 1.83
N ASP A 97 -4.13 18.61 2.90
CA ASP A 97 -4.74 18.39 4.22
C ASP A 97 -6.26 18.61 4.18
N ASP A 98 -6.73 19.65 3.50
CA ASP A 98 -8.17 19.92 3.36
C ASP A 98 -8.90 18.80 2.61
N GLU A 99 -8.32 18.32 1.50
CA GLU A 99 -8.86 17.20 0.73
C GLU A 99 -8.95 15.93 1.60
N LEU A 100 -7.92 15.64 2.39
CA LEU A 100 -7.91 14.48 3.28
C LEU A 100 -8.94 14.60 4.41
N ILE A 101 -9.00 15.75 5.08
CA ILE A 101 -9.83 15.93 6.28
C ILE A 101 -11.29 16.16 5.92
N ASN A 102 -11.57 16.98 4.91
CA ASN A 102 -12.93 17.36 4.54
C ASN A 102 -13.48 16.54 3.37
N GLY A 103 -12.64 15.91 2.55
CA GLY A 103 -13.07 15.13 1.39
C GLY A 103 -13.20 13.62 1.60
N TYR A 104 -12.49 13.02 2.57
CA TYR A 104 -12.56 11.57 2.82
C TYR A 104 -14.00 11.10 3.08
N ARG A 105 -14.45 10.11 2.28
CA ARG A 105 -15.79 9.51 2.31
C ARG A 105 -16.94 10.52 2.12
N ARG A 106 -16.69 11.66 1.47
CA ARG A 106 -17.76 12.58 1.08
C ARG A 106 -18.27 12.27 -0.32
N PHE A 107 -19.55 12.58 -0.52
CA PHE A 107 -20.19 12.42 -1.82
C PHE A 107 -19.57 13.39 -2.83
N GLY A 108 -19.22 12.89 -4.02
CA GLY A 108 -18.61 13.68 -5.09
C GLY A 108 -17.08 13.79 -5.01
N GLU A 109 -16.47 13.39 -3.89
CA GLU A 109 -15.02 13.46 -3.69
C GLU A 109 -14.32 12.19 -4.19
N ARG A 110 -13.01 12.24 -4.46
CA ARG A 110 -12.26 11.08 -4.97
C ARG A 110 -11.66 10.18 -3.87
N LEU A 111 -11.52 10.68 -2.63
CA LEU A 111 -10.99 9.91 -1.50
C LEU A 111 -12.07 9.01 -0.88
N GLN A 112 -12.26 7.84 -1.47
CA GLN A 112 -13.32 6.89 -1.12
C GLN A 112 -12.99 5.99 0.07
N GLY A 113 -14.00 5.30 0.63
CA GLY A 113 -13.84 4.44 1.80
C GLY A 113 -12.90 3.24 1.61
N HIS A 114 -12.64 2.87 0.36
CA HIS A 114 -11.64 1.91 -0.10
C HIS A 114 -10.90 2.55 -1.29
N PRO A 115 -9.62 2.21 -1.56
CA PRO A 115 -8.88 2.77 -2.68
C PRO A 115 -9.55 2.38 -4.01
N THR A 116 -9.57 3.31 -4.95
CA THR A 116 -10.07 3.07 -6.32
C THR A 116 -9.13 3.69 -7.35
N PRO A 117 -9.05 3.15 -8.58
CA PRO A 117 -8.22 3.70 -9.66
C PRO A 117 -8.66 5.07 -10.20
N VAL A 118 -9.68 5.70 -9.61
CA VAL A 118 -9.94 7.13 -9.82
C VAL A 118 -8.76 7.97 -9.31
N LEU A 119 -8.02 7.45 -8.32
CA LEU A 119 -6.74 8.01 -7.89
C LEU A 119 -5.64 7.45 -8.78
N PRO A 120 -4.79 8.30 -9.40
CA PRO A 120 -3.79 7.83 -10.36
C PRO A 120 -2.66 7.00 -9.73
N TRP A 121 -2.50 7.07 -8.40
CA TRP A 121 -1.51 6.29 -7.64
C TRP A 121 -2.07 4.96 -7.10
N VAL A 122 -3.28 4.57 -7.52
CA VAL A 122 -3.95 3.34 -7.11
C VAL A 122 -4.17 2.48 -8.35
N ASP A 123 -3.46 1.36 -8.43
CA ASP A 123 -3.56 0.44 -9.58
C ASP A 123 -4.92 -0.27 -9.66
N VAL A 124 -5.41 -0.75 -8.50
CA VAL A 124 -6.57 -1.64 -8.40
C VAL A 124 -7.47 -1.27 -7.22
N ALA A 125 -8.77 -1.56 -7.33
CA ALA A 125 -9.71 -1.39 -6.23
C ALA A 125 -9.71 -2.63 -5.32
N THR A 126 -9.52 -2.44 -4.01
CA THR A 126 -9.31 -3.55 -3.05
C THR A 126 -10.28 -3.52 -1.86
N GLY A 127 -11.54 -3.19 -2.13
CA GLY A 127 -12.59 -3.21 -1.10
C GLY A 127 -12.95 -4.61 -0.61
N SER A 128 -12.80 -5.62 -1.46
CA SER A 128 -12.94 -7.04 -1.10
C SER A 128 -11.58 -7.58 -0.67
N LEU A 129 -11.51 -8.14 0.53
CA LEU A 129 -10.28 -8.80 1.01
C LEU A 129 -9.90 -9.96 0.09
N GLY A 130 -8.61 -10.27 0.07
CA GLY A 130 -8.04 -11.42 -0.63
C GLY A 130 -7.80 -11.20 -2.13
N GLN A 131 -8.09 -10.01 -2.67
CA GLN A 131 -7.95 -9.72 -4.11
C GLN A 131 -6.64 -9.02 -4.47
N GLY A 132 -6.09 -8.18 -3.59
CA GLY A 132 -4.90 -7.39 -3.91
C GLY A 132 -3.64 -8.23 -4.12
N LEU A 133 -3.47 -9.36 -3.43
CA LEU A 133 -2.35 -10.26 -3.67
C LEU A 133 -2.43 -10.98 -5.03
N PRO A 134 -3.57 -11.59 -5.42
CA PRO A 134 -3.78 -12.05 -6.80
C PRO A 134 -3.49 -10.99 -7.86
N ASP A 135 -3.98 -9.76 -7.68
CA ASP A 135 -3.71 -8.66 -8.60
C ASP A 135 -2.21 -8.34 -8.68
N GLY A 136 -1.54 -8.28 -7.52
CA GLY A 136 -0.09 -8.06 -7.44
C GLY A 136 0.72 -9.18 -8.11
N VAL A 137 0.26 -10.42 -8.08
CA VAL A 137 0.85 -11.52 -8.87
C VAL A 137 0.74 -11.24 -10.36
N GLY A 138 -0.42 -10.76 -10.84
CA GLY A 138 -0.63 -10.38 -12.23
C GLY A 138 0.31 -9.25 -12.67
N VAL A 139 0.43 -8.19 -11.87
CA VAL A 139 1.34 -7.08 -12.12
C VAL A 139 2.81 -7.56 -12.12
N ALA A 140 3.21 -8.38 -11.14
CA ALA A 140 4.57 -8.90 -11.08
C ALA A 140 4.92 -9.80 -12.27
N LEU A 141 3.96 -10.60 -12.76
CA LEU A 141 4.10 -11.39 -13.98
C LEU A 141 4.30 -10.50 -15.21
N ALA A 142 3.51 -9.44 -15.35
CA ALA A 142 3.65 -8.48 -16.46
C ALA A 142 5.04 -7.84 -16.45
N GLY A 143 5.47 -7.28 -15.32
CA GLY A 143 6.78 -6.66 -15.17
C GLY A 143 7.93 -7.59 -15.48
N LYS A 144 7.85 -8.85 -15.02
CA LYS A 144 8.92 -9.84 -15.21
C LYS A 144 8.98 -10.41 -16.62
N TYR A 145 7.84 -10.76 -17.21
CA TYR A 145 7.79 -11.57 -18.43
C TYR A 145 7.38 -10.80 -19.69
N LEU A 146 6.54 -9.78 -19.56
CA LEU A 146 6.03 -8.99 -20.68
C LEU A 146 6.85 -7.72 -20.86
N ASP A 147 6.79 -6.82 -19.87
CA ASP A 147 7.36 -5.48 -19.96
C ASP A 147 8.88 -5.50 -19.78
N LYS A 148 9.38 -6.46 -18.97
CA LYS A 148 10.79 -6.62 -18.60
C LYS A 148 11.38 -5.36 -17.97
N VAL A 149 10.58 -4.72 -17.13
CA VAL A 149 10.94 -3.51 -16.38
C VAL A 149 11.28 -3.92 -14.94
N PRO A 150 12.39 -3.41 -14.34
CA PRO A 150 12.87 -3.88 -13.05
C PRO A 150 12.13 -3.26 -11.84
N TYR A 151 10.84 -2.95 -11.99
CA TYR A 151 10.02 -2.49 -10.87
C TYR A 151 9.72 -3.64 -9.90
N ARG A 152 9.33 -3.29 -8.67
CA ARG A 152 8.79 -4.23 -7.69
C ARG A 152 7.32 -3.98 -7.44
N VAL A 153 6.63 -5.02 -7.01
CA VAL A 153 5.23 -4.98 -6.60
C VAL A 153 5.16 -5.24 -5.12
N TRP A 154 4.66 -4.27 -4.37
CA TRP A 154 4.46 -4.32 -2.93
C TRP A 154 2.99 -4.54 -2.64
N VAL A 155 2.66 -5.62 -1.94
CA VAL A 155 1.28 -5.91 -1.53
C VAL A 155 1.17 -5.88 -0.01
N ILE A 156 0.31 -5.02 0.51
CA ILE A 156 0.03 -4.92 1.95
C ILE A 156 -1.23 -5.73 2.26
N CYS A 157 -1.07 -6.81 3.01
CA CYS A 157 -2.15 -7.72 3.42
C CYS A 157 -2.45 -7.59 4.91
N GLY A 158 -3.69 -7.89 5.32
CA GLY A 158 -4.02 -8.16 6.71
C GLY A 158 -3.82 -9.64 7.06
N ASP A 159 -3.63 -9.96 8.34
CA ASP A 159 -3.60 -11.35 8.81
C ASP A 159 -4.96 -12.05 8.68
N SER A 160 -6.07 -11.39 9.03
CA SER A 160 -7.41 -11.97 8.86
C SER A 160 -7.77 -12.22 7.39
N GLU A 161 -7.20 -11.42 6.50
CA GLU A 161 -7.34 -11.57 5.04
C GLU A 161 -6.66 -12.84 4.53
N MET A 162 -5.65 -13.38 5.24
CA MET A 162 -4.98 -14.62 4.85
C MET A 162 -5.89 -15.86 4.94
N ALA A 163 -7.10 -15.74 5.49
CA ALA A 163 -8.11 -16.78 5.46
C ALA A 163 -8.79 -16.92 4.08
N GLU A 164 -8.68 -15.92 3.20
CA GLU A 164 -9.25 -15.97 1.85
C GLU A 164 -8.46 -16.96 0.98
N GLY A 165 -9.14 -17.91 0.36
CA GLY A 165 -8.50 -18.96 -0.46
C GLY A 165 -7.70 -18.40 -1.63
N SER A 166 -8.13 -17.28 -2.20
CA SER A 166 -7.45 -16.58 -3.29
C SER A 166 -6.03 -16.13 -2.93
N VAL A 167 -5.77 -15.83 -1.66
CA VAL A 167 -4.42 -15.48 -1.18
C VAL A 167 -3.47 -16.67 -1.35
N TRP A 168 -3.93 -17.87 -1.01
CA TRP A 168 -3.13 -19.09 -1.12
C TRP A 168 -2.92 -19.53 -2.57
N GLU A 169 -3.93 -19.36 -3.42
CA GLU A 169 -3.79 -19.54 -4.86
C GLU A 169 -2.75 -18.56 -5.45
N ALA A 170 -2.76 -17.29 -5.02
CA ALA A 170 -1.77 -16.31 -5.44
C ALA A 170 -0.35 -16.67 -4.99
N LEU A 171 -0.17 -17.14 -3.74
CA LEU A 171 1.12 -17.59 -3.23
C LEU A 171 1.65 -18.82 -4.00
N ASP A 172 0.78 -19.79 -4.33
CA ASP A 172 1.12 -20.92 -5.20
C ASP A 172 1.68 -20.43 -6.55
N LYS A 173 0.98 -19.50 -7.21
CA LYS A 173 1.44 -18.94 -8.50
C LYS A 173 2.69 -18.10 -8.38
N ALA A 174 2.82 -17.27 -7.35
CA ALA A 174 4.03 -16.48 -7.11
C ALA A 174 5.27 -17.37 -6.98
N SER A 175 5.14 -18.48 -6.25
CA SER A 175 6.19 -19.49 -6.11
C SER A 175 6.49 -20.21 -7.42
N TYR A 176 5.46 -20.74 -8.10
CA TYR A 176 5.59 -21.45 -9.37
C TYR A 176 6.31 -20.61 -10.45
N TYR A 177 5.96 -19.32 -10.56
CA TYR A 177 6.57 -18.39 -11.51
C TYR A 177 7.85 -17.71 -10.98
N ASN A 178 8.31 -18.06 -9.77
CA ASN A 178 9.50 -17.50 -9.13
C ASN A 178 9.50 -15.95 -9.13
N LEU A 179 8.40 -15.32 -8.71
CA LEU A 179 8.21 -13.87 -8.77
C LEU A 179 9.03 -13.13 -7.71
N SER A 180 10.34 -13.02 -7.93
CA SER A 180 11.27 -12.32 -7.03
C SER A 180 11.06 -10.80 -6.97
N ASN A 181 10.25 -10.25 -7.86
CA ASN A 181 9.84 -8.83 -7.88
C ASN A 181 8.54 -8.57 -7.10
N LEU A 182 7.89 -9.60 -6.54
CA LEU A 182 6.72 -9.47 -5.68
C LEU A 182 7.12 -9.54 -4.20
N ILE A 183 6.68 -8.56 -3.41
CA ILE A 183 6.89 -8.51 -1.96
C ILE A 183 5.54 -8.35 -1.27
N ALA A 184 5.11 -9.41 -0.58
CA ALA A 184 3.94 -9.36 0.28
C ALA A 184 4.35 -9.02 1.72
N ILE A 185 3.70 -8.01 2.30
CA ILE A 185 3.84 -7.61 3.71
C ILE A 185 2.53 -7.97 4.40
N VAL A 186 2.59 -8.90 5.35
CA VAL A 186 1.42 -9.31 6.14
C VAL A 186 1.43 -8.56 7.47
N ASP A 187 0.43 -7.70 7.66
CA ASP A 187 0.19 -6.99 8.92
C ASP A 187 -0.50 -7.92 9.93
N VAL A 188 0.33 -8.64 10.70
CA VAL A 188 -0.09 -9.55 11.78
C VAL A 188 -0.39 -8.75 13.04
N ASN A 189 -1.50 -8.00 12.99
CA ASN A 189 -1.95 -7.15 14.08
C ASN A 189 -2.89 -7.86 15.06
N ARG A 190 -3.12 -9.17 14.87
CA ARG A 190 -3.79 -10.07 15.80
C ARG A 190 -5.32 -10.05 15.74
N LEU A 191 -5.94 -9.10 15.03
CA LEU A 191 -7.37 -8.85 15.09
C LEU A 191 -7.99 -8.78 13.69
N GLY A 192 -9.08 -9.53 13.49
CA GLY A 192 -10.00 -9.31 12.39
C GLY A 192 -11.12 -8.32 12.76
N GLN A 193 -12.16 -8.25 11.93
CA GLN A 193 -13.27 -7.31 12.14
C GLN A 193 -14.06 -7.56 13.44
N ARG A 194 -14.23 -8.83 13.85
CA ARG A 194 -15.11 -9.21 14.98
C ARG A 194 -14.38 -9.79 16.19
N GLY A 195 -13.06 -9.78 16.20
CA GLY A 195 -12.26 -10.35 17.28
C GLY A 195 -10.89 -10.83 16.82
N PRO A 196 -10.17 -11.56 17.68
CA PRO A 196 -8.86 -12.13 17.36
C PRO A 196 -8.87 -13.04 16.13
N THR A 197 -7.76 -13.04 15.39
CA THR A 197 -7.46 -14.06 14.38
C THR A 197 -7.10 -15.39 15.05
N GLU A 198 -7.05 -16.48 14.28
CA GLU A 198 -6.95 -17.85 14.81
C GLU A 198 -5.75 -18.12 15.73
N LEU A 199 -4.68 -17.32 15.62
CA LEU A 199 -3.45 -17.48 16.39
C LEU A 199 -3.24 -16.45 17.50
N GLY A 200 -4.27 -15.62 17.76
CA GLY A 200 -4.51 -15.04 19.07
C GLY A 200 -3.97 -13.67 19.31
#